data_AF-A0A2G6CAX0-F1
#
_entry.id   AF-A0A2G6CAX0-F1
#
_cell.length_a   1.000
_cell.length_b   1.000
_cell.length_c   1.000
_cell.angle_alpha   90.00
_cell.angle_beta   90.00
_cell.angle_gamma   90.00
#
_symmetry.space_group_name_H-M   'P 1'
#
loop_
_entity.id
_entity.type
_entity.pdbx_description
1 polymer ?
#
loop_
_entity_poly.entity_id
_entity_poly.type
_entity_poly.pdbx_seq_one_letter_code
_entity_poly.pdbx_strand_id
1 'polypeptide(L)' 'MTKENAPLLFNQRQVRRHRDDIQEKRFFSIIDVIEILTDSLIPKRYWSDLKIKL' A
#
# COMPACT_ATOMS: atom_id res chain seq x y z
N MET A 1 -0.79 13.96 -25.02
CA MET A 1 -0.13 12.78 -24.42
C MET A 1 0.36 13.17 -23.04
N THR A 2 -0.44 12.90 -21.99
CA THR A 2 -0.16 13.33 -20.62
C THR A 2 0.49 12.19 -19.82
N LYS A 3 1.61 12.50 -19.16
CA LYS A 3 2.40 11.60 -18.33
C LYS A 3 1.66 11.33 -17.01
N GLU A 4 0.87 10.27 -16.89
CA GLU A 4 0.04 10.07 -15.68
C GLU A 4 0.36 8.79 -14.87
N ASN A 5 1.27 7.92 -15.32
CA ASN A 5 1.58 6.66 -14.63
C ASN A 5 3.02 6.60 -14.10
N ALA A 6 3.51 7.69 -13.51
CA ALA A 6 4.75 7.59 -12.73
C ALA A 6 4.50 6.61 -11.56
N PRO A 7 5.28 5.52 -11.43
CA PRO A 7 5.12 4.59 -10.34
C PRO A 7 5.38 5.31 -9.02
N LEU A 8 4.43 5.23 -8.09
CA LEU A 8 4.63 5.77 -6.75
C LEU A 8 5.54 4.83 -5.97
N LEU A 9 6.67 5.35 -5.51
CA LEU A 9 7.62 4.59 -4.72
C LEU A 9 7.46 4.89 -3.23
N PHE A 10 7.52 3.84 -2.42
CA PHE A 10 7.63 3.88 -0.97
C PHE A 10 8.73 2.90 -0.55
N ASN A 11 9.72 3.38 0.21
CA ASN A 11 10.90 2.60 0.58
C ASN A 11 11.54 1.84 -0.61
N GLN A 12 11.72 2.54 -1.74
CA GLN A 12 12.27 2.00 -3.00
C GLN A 12 11.42 0.91 -3.70
N ARG A 13 10.23 0.60 -3.20
CA ARG A 13 9.29 -0.35 -3.79
C ARG A 13 8.02 0.34 -4.28
N GLN A 14 7.35 -0.23 -5.28
CA GLN A 14 6.12 0.36 -5.83
C GLN A 14 4.93 0.12 -4.90
N VAL A 15 4.07 1.12 -4.74
CA VAL A 15 2.83 1.04 -3.95
C VAL A 15 1.64 1.42 -4.81
N ARG A 16 0.56 0.64 -4.67
CA ARG A 16 -0.72 0.96 -5.31
C ARG A 16 -1.34 2.20 -4.68
N ARG A 17 -1.71 3.13 -5.56
CA ARG A 17 -2.40 4.39 -5.24
C ARG A 17 -3.74 4.41 -5.93
N HIS A 18 -4.77 4.85 -5.22
CA HIS A 18 -6.06 5.24 -5.79
C HIS A 18 -6.30 6.72 -5.54
N ARG A 19 -6.82 7.43 -6.54
CA ARG A 19 -7.19 8.83 -6.44
C ARG A 19 -8.70 8.92 -6.48
N ASP A 20 -9.27 9.56 -5.48
CA ASP A 20 -10.69 9.92 -5.44
C ASP A 20 -10.79 11.42 -5.73
N ASP A 21 -11.17 11.76 -6.96
CA ASP A 21 -11.29 13.14 -7.42
C ASP A 21 -12.52 13.86 -6.84
N ILE A 22 -13.51 13.12 -6.33
CA ILE A 22 -14.73 13.68 -5.73
C ILE A 22 -14.42 14.22 -4.33
N GLN A 23 -13.60 13.49 -3.57
CA GLN A 23 -13.22 13.86 -2.20
C GLN A 23 -11.84 14.53 -2.10
N GLU A 24 -11.16 14.75 -3.23
CA GLU A 24 -9.76 15.19 -3.29
C GLU A 24 -8.80 14.31 -2.45
N LYS A 25 -9.14 13.03 -2.29
CA LYS A 25 -8.40 12.09 -1.45
C LYS A 25 -7.44 11.21 -2.25
N ARG A 26 -6.36 10.82 -1.58
CA ARG A 26 -5.37 9.87 -2.09
C ARG A 26 -5.34 8.68 -1.15
N PHE A 27 -5.65 7.52 -1.70
CA PHE A 27 -5.64 6.26 -0.97
C PHE A 27 -4.43 5.43 -1.39
N PHE A 28 -3.88 4.68 -0.44
CA PHE A 28 -2.76 3.77 -0.66
C PHE A 28 -3.14 2.38 -0.18
N SER A 29 -2.59 1.35 -0.83
CA SER A 29 -2.78 -0.03 -0.38
C SER A 29 -2.03 -0.26 0.93
N ILE A 30 -2.78 -0.50 2.01
CA ILE A 30 -2.21 -0.85 3.31
C ILE A 30 -1.45 -2.19 3.25
N ILE A 31 -1.88 -3.11 2.38
CA ILE A 31 -1.23 -4.42 2.21
C ILE A 31 0.18 -4.22 1.66
N ASP A 32 0.35 -3.32 0.69
CA ASP A 32 1.66 -3.04 0.07
C ASP A 32 2.58 -2.38 1.09
N VAL A 33 2.05 -1.46 1.91
CA VAL A 33 2.82 -0.83 2.99
C VAL A 33 3.30 -1.87 4.00
N ILE A 34 2.44 -2.80 4.42
CA ILE A 34 2.80 -3.88 5.33
C ILE A 34 3.89 -4.76 4.72
N GLU A 35 3.73 -5.18 3.45
CA GLU A 35 4.72 -5.98 2.72
C GLU A 35 6.09 -5.30 2.71
N ILE A 36 6.12 -4.01 2.39
CA ILE A 36 7.35 -3.21 2.27
C ILE A 36 8.03 -3.00 3.62
N LEU A 37 7.26 -2.82 4.70
CA LEU A 37 7.80 -2.55 6.04
C LEU A 37 8.22 -3.82 6.79
N THR A 38 7.58 -4.95 6.50
CA THR A 38 7.78 -6.20 7.23
C THR A 38 8.52 -7.26 6.43
N ASP A 39 8.76 -7.02 5.14
CA ASP A 39 9.25 -8.03 4.18
C ASP A 39 8.46 -9.34 4.22
N SER A 40 7.18 -9.26 4.61
CA SER A 40 6.31 -10.42 4.72
C SER A 40 5.91 -10.94 3.36
N LEU A 41 6.08 -12.25 3.16
CA LEU A 41 5.59 -12.95 1.98
C LEU A 41 4.05 -13.07 1.96
N ILE A 42 3.38 -12.86 3.10
CA ILE A 42 1.93 -12.97 3.24
C ILE A 42 1.37 -11.76 3.99
N PRO A 43 1.50 -10.54 3.44
CA PRO A 43 1.15 -9.29 4.12
C PRO A 43 -0.34 -9.18 4.48
N LYS A 44 -1.22 -9.89 3.76
CA LYS A 44 -2.67 -9.96 4.03
C LYS A 44 -3.01 -10.58 5.39
N ARG A 45 -2.15 -11.45 5.93
CA ARG A 45 -2.37 -12.11 7.22
C ARG A 45 -1.95 -11.27 8.42
N TYR A 46 -1.24 -10.16 8.21
CA TYR A 46 -0.64 -9.36 9.26
C TYR A 46 -1.63 -9.02 10.39
N TRP A 47 -2.85 -8.56 10.06
CA TRP A 47 -3.85 -8.22 11.06
C TRP A 47 -4.40 -9.43 11.82
N SER A 48 -4.58 -10.57 11.15
CA SER A 48 -5.00 -11.82 11.79
C SER A 48 -3.93 -12.31 12.77
N ASP A 49 -2.67 -12.28 12.35
CA ASP A 49 -1.54 -12.70 13.18
C ASP A 49 -1.33 -11.73 14.36
N LEU A 50 -1.50 -10.42 14.13
CA LEU A 50 -1.47 -9.40 15.18
C LEU A 50 -2.58 -9.61 16.21
N LYS A 51 -3.80 -9.92 15.77
CA LYS A 51 -4.94 -10.18 16.64
C LYS A 51 -4.77 -11.44 17.49
N ILE A 52 -4.05 -12.46 17.01
CA ILE A 52 -3.76 -13.67 17.79
C ILE A 52 -2.70 -13.40 18.87
N LYS A 53 -1.78 -12.47 18.62
CA LYS A 53 -0.66 -12.15 19.52
C LYS A 53 -1.03 -11.15 20.63
N LEU A 54 -2.17 -10.48 20.51
CA LEU A 54 -2.71 -9.50 21.47
C LEU A 54 -3.90 -10.10 22.23
#